data_AF-A0A0B8QIA4-F1
#
_entry.id   AF-A0A0B8QIA4-F1
#
_cell.length_a   1.000
_cell.length_b   1.000
_cell.length_c   1.000
_cell.angle_alpha   90.00
_cell.angle_beta   90.00
_cell.angle_gamma   90.00
#
_symmetry.space_group_name_H-M   'P 1'
#
loop_
_entity.id
_entity.type
_entity.pdbx_description
1 polymer ?
#
loop_
_entity_poly.entity_id
_entity_poly.type
_entity_poly.pdbx_seq_one_letter_code
_entity_poly.pdbx_strand_id
1 'polypeptide(L)' 'MGWLSRLFGGNKEQKPVEVEPEEYKGYLIYAEPIAENGQYRIAGRITLGEGEEMKLTALFVPIF' A
#
# COMPACT_ATOMS: atom_id res chain seq x y z
N MET A 1 -20.51 23.37 15.55
CA MET A 1 -20.11 22.22 14.70
C MET A 1 -19.96 22.72 13.27
N GLY A 2 -18.78 23.29 12.95
CA GLY A 2 -18.61 24.18 11.80
C GLY A 2 -18.08 23.48 10.55
N TRP A 3 -18.39 24.05 9.38
CA TRP A 3 -17.95 23.65 8.03
C TRP A 3 -16.44 23.32 7.91
N LEU A 4 -15.61 23.93 8.75
CA LEU A 4 -14.15 23.73 8.83
C LEU A 4 -13.75 22.33 9.33
N SER A 5 -14.58 21.65 10.12
CA SER A 5 -14.27 20.29 10.62
C SER A 5 -14.32 19.23 9.52
N ARG A 6 -14.88 19.55 8.34
CA ARG A 6 -14.90 18.67 7.16
C ARG A 6 -13.67 18.84 6.27
N LEU A 7 -12.94 19.95 6.39
CA LEU A 7 -11.71 20.20 5.62
C LEU A 7 -10.44 19.73 6.36
N PHE A 8 -10.52 19.57 7.68
CA PHE A 8 -9.45 19.02 8.53
C PHE A 8 -9.75 17.59 9.02
N GLY A 9 -10.77 16.95 8.44
CA GLY A 9 -11.26 15.63 8.81
C GLY A 9 -10.42 14.49 8.22
N GLY A 10 -9.23 14.29 8.78
CA GLY A 10 -8.63 12.96 8.87
C GLY A 10 -7.75 12.50 7.71
N ASN A 11 -6.52 13.00 7.66
CA ASN A 11 -5.42 12.12 7.29
C ASN A 11 -5.15 11.22 8.51
N LYS A 12 -5.99 10.19 8.68
CA LYS A 12 -5.63 9.08 9.56
C LYS A 12 -4.48 8.39 8.83
N GLU A 13 -3.27 8.50 9.36
CA GLU A 13 -2.16 7.63 8.96
C GLU A 13 -2.71 6.21 8.91
N GLN A 14 -2.84 5.67 7.71
CA GLN A 14 -3.19 4.28 7.52
C GLN A 14 -2.06 3.49 8.12
N LYS A 15 -2.34 2.83 9.26
CA LYS A 15 -1.41 1.83 9.77
C LYS A 15 -1.17 0.84 8.63
N PRO A 16 0.09 0.58 8.26
CA PRO A 16 0.37 -0.43 7.27
C PRO A 16 -0.25 -1.74 7.75
N VAL A 17 -1.13 -2.30 6.92
CA VAL A 17 -1.66 -3.64 7.15
C VAL A 17 -0.46 -4.57 6.95
N GLU A 18 -0.14 -5.37 7.96
CA GLU A 18 0.81 -6.47 7.77
C GLU A 18 0.14 -7.50 6.86
N VAL A 19 0.66 -7.59 5.64
CA VAL A 19 0.22 -8.56 4.63
C VAL A 19 1.36 -9.54 4.43
N GLU A 20 1.07 -10.83 4.57
CA GLU A 20 2.04 -11.87 4.25
C GLU A 20 2.32 -11.82 2.74
N PRO A 21 3.59 -11.68 2.32
CA PRO A 21 3.92 -11.63 0.90
C PRO A 21 3.75 -13.00 0.24
N GLU A 22 3.36 -12.99 -1.03
CA GLU A 22 3.48 -14.16 -1.88
C GLU A 22 4.90 -14.24 -2.45
N GLU A 23 5.55 -15.39 -2.28
CA GLU A 23 6.87 -15.64 -2.86
C GLU A 23 6.74 -16.17 -4.29
N TYR A 24 7.42 -15.51 -5.23
CA TYR A 24 7.48 -15.94 -6.61
C TYR A 24 8.87 -15.72 -7.19
N LYS A 25 9.59 -16.81 -7.51
CA LYS A 25 10.93 -16.76 -8.12
C LYS A 25 11.93 -15.90 -7.33
N GLY A 26 11.87 -15.93 -6.00
CA GLY A 26 12.71 -15.13 -5.11
C GLY A 26 12.26 -13.67 -4.96
N TYR A 27 11.16 -13.28 -5.60
CA TYR A 27 10.49 -12.01 -5.34
C TYR A 27 9.44 -12.18 -4.24
N LEU A 28 9.32 -11.16 -3.38
CA LEU A 28 8.23 -11.04 -2.42
C LEU A 28 7.22 -10.03 -2.96
N ILE A 29 5.98 -10.47 -3.11
CA ILE A 29 4.87 -9.69 -3.67
C ILE A 29 3.90 -9.34 -2.55
N TYR A 30 3.79 -8.05 -2.25
CA TYR A 30 2.90 -7.52 -1.22
C TYR A 30 1.67 -6.91 -1.91
N ALA A 31 0.47 -7.36 -1.52
CA ALA A 31 -0.78 -6.73 -1.93
C ALA A 31 -1.17 -5.67 -0.90
N GLU A 32 -1.20 -4.41 -1.30
CA GLU A 32 -1.41 -3.27 -0.41
C GLU A 32 -2.67 -2.49 -0.85
N PRO A 33 -3.63 -2.22 0.06
CA PRO A 33 -4.76 -1.37 -0.27
C PRO A 33 -4.32 0.10 -0.32
N ILE A 34 -4.71 0.82 -1.37
CA ILE A 34 -4.54 2.27 -1.48
C ILE A 34 -5.91 2.93 -1.39
N ALA A 35 -6.08 3.86 -0.45
CA ALA A 35 -7.29 4.68 -0.42
C ALA A 35 -7.26 5.74 -1.53
N GLU A 36 -8.29 5.74 -2.36
CA GLU A 36 -8.48 6.70 -3.45
C GLU A 36 -9.96 7.11 -3.52
N ASN A 37 -10.27 8.40 -3.44
CA ASN A 37 -11.62 8.96 -3.59
C ASN A 37 -12.70 8.33 -2.66
N GLY A 38 -12.33 7.94 -1.44
CA GLY A 38 -13.25 7.28 -0.50
C GLY A 38 -13.52 5.80 -0.79
N GLN A 39 -12.82 5.24 -1.78
CA GLN A 39 -12.76 3.81 -2.06
C GLN A 39 -11.35 3.28 -1.83
N TYR A 40 -11.18 1.96 -1.95
CA TYR A 40 -9.87 1.33 -1.93
C TYR A 40 -9.60 0.68 -3.28
N ARG A 41 -8.38 0.85 -3.77
CA ARG A 41 -7.85 0.09 -4.90
C ARG A 41 -6.76 -0.84 -4.39
N ILE A 42 -6.63 -1.98 -5.06
CA ILE A 42 -5.51 -2.88 -4.82
C ILE A 42 -4.30 -2.27 -5.51
N ALA A 43 -3.21 -2.12 -4.79
CA ALA A 43 -1.89 -1.92 -5.35
C ALA A 43 -0.99 -3.07 -4.88
N GLY A 44 0.24 -3.10 -5.37
CA GLY A 44 1.21 -3.96 -4.76
C GLY A 44 2.64 -3.52 -4.98
N ARG A 45 3.49 -4.08 -4.14
CA ARG A 45 4.92 -3.84 -4.08
C ARG A 45 5.65 -5.15 -4.31
N ILE A 46 6.68 -5.10 -5.14
CA ILE A 46 7.54 -6.25 -5.42
C ILE A 46 8.93 -5.92 -4.95
N THR A 47 9.48 -6.77 -4.09
CA THR A 47 10.85 -6.68 -3.60
C THR A 47 11.64 -7.92 -3.96
N LEU A 48 12.96 -7.76 -4.07
CA LEU A 48 13.90 -8.85 -4.28
C LEU A 48 14.92 -8.85 -3.13
N GLY A 49 15.18 -10.03 -2.56
CA GLY A 49 16.04 -10.18 -1.38
C GLY A 49 15.31 -9.96 -0.06
N GLU A 50 16.04 -10.11 1.04
CA GLU A 50 15.51 -10.07 2.42
C GLU A 50 16.36 -9.18 3.33
N GLY A 51 15.79 -8.73 4.45
CA GLY A 51 16.50 -7.95 5.47
C GLY A 51 17.08 -6.63 4.94
N GLU A 52 18.36 -6.38 5.24
CA GLU A 52 19.06 -5.15 4.86
C GLU A 52 19.41 -5.06 3.36
N GLU A 53 19.39 -6.18 2.64
CA GLU A 53 19.69 -6.23 1.19
C GLU A 53 18.44 -6.11 0.30
N MET A 54 17.26 -5.93 0.92
CA MET A 54 15.99 -5.84 0.21
C MET A 54 15.96 -4.66 -0.77
N LYS A 55 15.69 -4.95 -2.05
CA LYS A 55 15.55 -3.94 -3.10
C LYS A 55 14.10 -3.82 -3.56
N LEU A 56 13.57 -2.60 -3.49
CA LEU A 56 12.32 -2.26 -4.15
C LEU A 56 12.50 -2.39 -5.66
N THR A 57 11.75 -3.30 -6.28
CA THR A 57 11.86 -3.57 -7.72
C THR A 57 10.73 -2.91 -8.51
N ALA A 58 9.49 -3.00 -8.01
CA ALA A 58 8.34 -2.44 -8.72
C ALA A 58 7.20 -2.06 -7.76
N LEU A 59 6.40 -1.08 -8.20
CA LEU A 59 5.10 -0.75 -7.66
C LEU A 59 4.08 -0.90 -8.78
N PHE A 60 2.94 -1.54 -8.50
CA PHE A 60 1.88 -1.69 -9.49
C PHE A 60 0.52 -1.24 -8.93
N VAL A 61 -0.24 -0.55 -9.78
CA VAL A 61 -1.65 -0.23 -9.55
C VAL A 61 -2.38 -0.70 -10.81
N PRO A 62 -3.21 -1.75 -10.73
CA PRO A 62 -3.94 -2.22 -11.87
C PRO A 62 -4.98 -1.17 -12.32
N ILE A 63 -5.05 -0.99 -13.63
CA ILE A 63 -6.00 -0.11 -14.30
C ILE A 63 -7.24 -0.97 -14.58
N PHE A 64 -8.11 -1.13 -13.58
CA PHE A 64 -9.44 -1.71 -13.76
C PHE A 64 -10.48 -0.60 -13.76
#